data_AF-A0A7K2WH73-F1
#
_entry.id   AF-A0A7K2WH73-F1
#
_cell.length_a   1.000
_cell.length_b   1.000
_cell.length_c   1.000
_cell.angle_alpha   90.00
_cell.angle_beta   90.00
_cell.angle_gamma   90.00
#
_symmetry.space_group_name_H-M   'P 1'
#
loop_
_entity.id
_entity.type
_entity.pdbx_description
1 polymer ?
#
loop_
_entity_poly.entity_id
_entity_poly.type
_entity_poly.pdbx_seq_one_letter_code
_entity_poly.pdbx_strand_id
1 'polypeptide(L)' 'MSWVLGVDSGGSGLRIALRSTEDPARVLLADPGEPLRTGPSGIDAGQLLRQLLPAAEKLLVRAGARGPVAAAVGAA' A
#
# COMPACT_ATOMS: atom_id res chain seq x y z
N MET A 1 3.32 -15.18 -11.77
CA MET A 1 3.46 -13.83 -11.21
C MET A 1 3.13 -13.75 -9.73
N SER A 2 4.18 -13.73 -8.90
CA SER A 2 4.11 -13.25 -7.52
C SER A 2 4.35 -11.74 -7.44
N TRP A 3 3.81 -11.12 -6.38
CA TRP A 3 3.81 -9.67 -6.19
C TRP A 3 4.20 -9.30 -4.76
N VAL A 4 4.93 -8.21 -4.59
CA VAL A 4 5.24 -7.61 -3.28
C VAL A 4 4.51 -6.27 -3.15
N LEU A 5 3.87 -6.06 -2.01
CA LEU A 5 3.21 -4.82 -1.66
C LEU A 5 4.18 -3.93 -0.85
N GLY A 6 4.41 -2.70 -1.30
CA GLY A 6 5.10 -1.67 -0.54
C GLY A 6 4.09 -0.65 -0.04
N VAL A 7 4.18 -0.30 1.24
CA VAL A 7 3.33 0.71 1.90
C VAL A 7 4.24 1.68 2.65
N ASP A 8 4.10 2.96 2.35
CA ASP A 8 4.84 4.04 2.99
C ASP A 8 3.84 5.08 3.53
N SER A 9 3.72 5.16 4.86
CA SER A 9 2.93 6.20 5.52
C SER A 9 3.85 7.35 5.94
N GLY A 10 3.71 8.51 5.31
CA GLY A 10 4.43 9.73 5.69
C GLY A 10 3.50 10.91 5.92
N GLY A 11 4.05 12.05 6.36
CA GLY A 11 3.28 13.27 6.63
C GLY A 11 2.54 13.87 5.41
N SER A 12 2.78 13.33 4.22
CA SER A 12 2.12 13.73 2.96
C SER A 12 1.00 12.78 2.53
N GLY A 13 0.76 11.68 3.26
CA GLY A 13 -0.22 10.66 2.87
C GLY A 13 0.36 9.26 2.82
N LEU A 14 -0.47 8.35 2.31
CA LEU A 14 -0.16 6.93 2.21
C LEU A 14 0.18 6.59 0.77
N ARG A 15 1.41 6.13 0.51
CA ARG A 15 1.85 5.66 -0.80
C ARG A 15 1.84 4.14 -0.84
N ILE A 16 1.32 3.58 -1.93
CA ILE A 16 1.21 2.14 -2.11
C ILE A 16 1.76 1.74 -3.48
N ALA A 17 2.62 0.73 -3.49
CA ALA A 17 3.15 0.13 -4.71
C ALA A 17 2.96 -1.38 -4.70
N LEU A 18 2.61 -1.96 -5.85
CA LEU A 18 2.57 -3.40 -6.06
C LEU A 18 3.56 -3.73 -7.20
N ARG A 19 4.63 -4.45 -6.87
CA ARG A 19 5.72 -4.79 -7.82
C ARG A 19 5.75 -6.27 -8.12
N SER A 20 5.89 -6.64 -9.39
CA SER A 20 6.06 -8.04 -9.80
C SER A 20 7.45 -8.54 -9.41
N THR A 21 7.54 -9.77 -8.92
CA THR A 21 8.85 -10.41 -8.62
C THR A 21 9.51 -11.00 -9.86
N GLU A 22 8.72 -11.25 -10.91
CA GLU A 22 9.18 -11.84 -12.18
C GLU A 22 9.57 -10.75 -13.19
N ASP A 23 8.99 -9.55 -13.06
CA ASP A 23 9.26 -8.38 -13.90
C ASP A 23 9.34 -7.12 -13.01
N PRO A 24 10.53 -6.76 -12.51
CA PRO A 24 10.70 -5.62 -11.60
C PRO A 24 10.29 -4.27 -12.19
N ALA A 25 10.23 -4.13 -13.52
CA ALA A 25 9.79 -2.91 -14.19
C ALA A 25 8.26 -2.74 -14.11
N ARG A 26 7.53 -3.84 -13.89
CA ARG A 26 6.08 -3.82 -13.73
C ARG A 26 5.69 -3.43 -12.31
N VAL A 27 5.33 -2.16 -12.16
CA VAL A 27 4.87 -1.56 -10.91
C VAL A 27 3.49 -0.95 -11.09
N LEU A 28 2.58 -1.24 -10.16
CA LEU A 28 1.28 -0.56 -10.05
C LEU A 28 1.30 0.33 -8.81
N LEU A 29 0.80 1.55 -8.94
CA LEU A 29 0.81 2.54 -7.85
C LEU A 29 -0.61 2.93 -7.45
N ALA A 30 -0.78 3.26 -6.18
CA ALA A 30 -1.93 3.96 -5.63
C ALA A 30 -1.46 4.99 -4.58
N ASP A 31 -2.12 6.14 -4.57
CA ASP A 31 -1.90 7.19 -3.58
C ASP A 31 -3.27 7.55 -2.98
N PRO A 32 -3.76 6.76 -2.00
CA PRO A 32 -4.98 7.07 -1.28
C PRO A 32 -4.85 8.43 -0.57
N GLY A 33 -5.73 9.34 -0.96
CA GLY A 33 -5.53 10.78 -0.80
C GLY A 33 -5.23 11.28 0.62
N GLU A 34 -6.23 11.31 1.50
CA GLU A 34 -6.11 12.12 2.74
C GLU A 34 -4.97 11.67 3.64
N PRO A 35 -4.13 12.60 4.12
CA PRO A 35 -3.12 12.30 5.13
C PRO A 35 -3.69 11.55 6.34
N LEU A 36 -2.92 10.58 6.83
CA LEU A 36 -3.28 9.85 8.02
C LEU A 36 -3.19 10.77 9.24
N ARG A 37 -4.19 10.69 10.11
CA ARG A 37 -4.19 11.41 11.37
C ARG A 37 -3.16 10.79 12.29
N THR A 38 -2.36 11.65 12.89
CA THR A 38 -1.37 11.30 13.92
C THR A 38 -1.73 12.00 15.22
N GLY A 39 -1.79 11.23 16.31
CA GLY A 39 -1.96 11.75 17.67
C GLY A 39 -0.84 11.32 18.61
N PRO A 40 -0.97 11.57 19.92
CA PRO A 40 0.01 11.15 20.93
C PRO A 40 0.31 9.65 20.93
N SER A 41 -0.63 8.84 20.44
CA SER A 41 -0.50 7.38 20.30
C SER A 41 0.04 6.93 18.93
N GLY A 42 0.47 7.86 18.07
CA GLY A 42 0.90 7.58 16.70
C GLY A 42 -0.24 7.66 15.68
N ILE A 43 -0.11 6.90 14.58
CA ILE A 43 -1.04 6.87 13.44
C ILE A 43 -2.39 6.24 13.85
N ASP A 44 -3.50 6.80 13.36
CA ASP A 44 -4.81 6.13 13.42
C ASP A 44 -4.78 4.85 12.54
N ALA A 45 -4.58 3.70 13.18
CA ALA A 45 -4.53 2.40 12.53
C ALA A 45 -5.85 2.04 11.80
N GLY A 46 -6.99 2.49 12.31
CA GLY A 46 -8.27 2.30 11.66
C GLY A 46 -8.37 3.07 10.37
N GLN A 47 -7.91 4.34 10.36
CA GLN A 47 -7.83 5.15 9.14
C GLN A 47 -6.86 4.53 8.13
N LEU A 48 -5.69 4.08 8.59
CA LEU A 48 -4.70 3.39 7.76
C LEU A 48 -5.34 2.19 7.03
N LEU A 49 -6.01 1.29 7.75
CA LEU A 49 -6.63 0.11 7.13
C LEU A 49 -7.77 0.48 6.17
N ARG A 50 -8.59 1.49 6.50
CA ARG A 50 -9.66 1.98 5.62
C ARG A 50 -9.14 2.53 4.29
N GLN A 51 -7.94 3.09 4.26
CA GLN A 51 -7.30 3.57 3.03
C GLN A 51 -6.51 2.46 2.31
N LEU A 52 -5.74 1.67 3.07
CA LEU A 52 -4.83 0.65 2.53
C LEU A 52 -5.57 -0.49 1.86
N LEU A 53 -6.56 -1.10 2.52
CA LEU A 53 -7.18 -2.34 2.02
C LEU A 53 -7.89 -2.14 0.68
N PRO A 54 -8.73 -1.11 0.48
CA PRO A 54 -9.38 -0.89 -0.82
C PRO A 54 -8.38 -0.55 -1.93
N ALA A 55 -7.30 0.15 -1.60
CA ALA A 55 -6.26 0.48 -2.58
C ALA A 55 -5.47 -0.76 -2.99
N ALA A 56 -5.07 -1.60 -2.03
CA ALA A 56 -4.37 -2.86 -2.27
C ALA A 56 -5.22 -3.83 -3.10
N GLU A 57 -6.51 -3.98 -2.78
CA GLU A 57 -7.44 -4.80 -3.55
C GLU A 57 -7.52 -4.36 -5.02
N LYS A 58 -7.66 -3.04 -5.27
CA LYS A 58 -7.69 -2.50 -6.64
C LYS A 58 -6.39 -2.81 -7.40
N LEU A 59 -5.24 -2.73 -6.74
CA LEU A 59 -3.96 -3.07 -7.36
C LEU A 59 -3.86 -4.57 -7.67
N LEU A 60 -4.30 -5.43 -6.75
CA LEU A 60 -4.30 -6.89 -6.93
C LEU A 60 -5.22 -7.32 -8.07
N VAL A 61 -6.42 -6.73 -8.18
CA VAL A 61 -7.34 -6.96 -9.31
C VAL A 61 -6.68 -6.57 -10.63
N ARG A 62 -6.06 -5.38 -10.71
CA ARG A 62 -5.32 -4.93 -11.91
C ARG A 62 -4.12 -5.83 -12.25
N ALA A 63 -3.50 -6.42 -11.24
CA ALA A 63 -2.39 -7.35 -11.40
C ALA A 63 -2.82 -8.78 -11.79
N GLY A 64 -4.12 -9.11 -11.68
CA GLY A 64 -4.63 -10.47 -11.82
C GLY A 64 -4.15 -11.40 -10.70
N ALA A 65 -3.90 -10.86 -9.51
CA ALA A 65 -3.34 -11.57 -8.37
C ALA A 65 -4.37 -11.76 -7.25
N ARG A 66 -4.30 -12.90 -6.54
CA ARG A 66 -5.14 -13.17 -5.36
C ARG A 66 -4.63 -12.51 -4.08
N GLY A 67 -3.35 -12.13 -4.05
CA GLY A 67 -2.70 -11.50 -2.91
C GLY A 67 -1.20 -11.30 -3.16
N PRO A 68 -0.55 -10.43 -2.37
CA PRO A 68 0.91 -10.33 -2.39
C PRO A 68 1.54 -11.52 -1.65
N VAL A 69 2.76 -11.89 -2.03
CA VAL A 69 3.55 -12.91 -1.31
C VAL A 69 4.29 -12.33 -0.11
N ALA A 70 4.45 -11.00 -0.09
CA ALA A 70 5.05 -10.26 1.01
C ALA A 70 4.54 -8.82 1.01
N ALA A 71 4.54 -8.19 2.18
CA ALA A 71 4.29 -6.77 2.33
C ALA A 71 5.43 -6.13 3.12
N ALA A 72 5.95 -5.01 2.61
CA ALA A 72 6.87 -4.14 3.32
C ALA A 72 6.10 -2.89 3.74
N VAL A 73 6.02 -2.65 5.05
CA VAL A 73 5.30 -1.51 5.63
C VAL A 73 6.31 -0.64 6.37
N GLY A 74 6.43 0.60 5.94
CA GLY A 74 7.28 1.63 6.53
C GLY A 74 6.48 2.85 6.92
N ALA A 75 7.01 3.61 7.88
CA ALA A 75 6.51 4.92 8.26
C ALA A 75 7.69 5.89 8.37
N ALA A 76 7.47 7.13 7.95
CA ALA A 76 8.42 8.24 8.01
C ALA A 76 8.12 9.20 9.16
#